data_AF-I9RMG7-F1
#
_entry.id   AF-I9RMG7-F1
#
_cell.length_a   1.000
_cell.length_b   1.000
_cell.length_c   1.000
_cell.angle_alpha   90.00
_cell.angle_beta   90.00
_cell.angle_gamma   90.00
#
_symmetry.space_group_name_H-M   'P 1'
#
loop_
_entity.id
_entity.type
_entity.pdbx_description
1 polymer ?
#
loop_
_entity_poly.entity_id
_entity_poly.type
_entity_poly.pdbx_seq_one_letter_code
_entity_poly.pdbx_strand_id
1 'polypeptide(L)'
;MLREFAALIDAKAQEEKQTSKTPTIPEYTSCQNGLNKFLASWGYACKISVDFGYLSNEPSIAFCRQDILGEEFVNREKPTPKKGFYIWLAYYWHNDPRKFYLCIGRSIEENGEKECQKCPAYDKIIDPNGDTYYQESYDDLESHLENITNDFLRFANEFNQIPTAYFELEPSSASH
;
A
#
# COMPACT_ATOMS: atom_id res chain seq x y z
N MET A 1 -15.69 -3.62 0.12
CA MET A 1 -14.38 -3.05 0.48
C MET A 1 -13.57 -2.59 -0.72
N LEU A 2 -12.99 -3.45 -1.59
CA LEU A 2 -12.28 -2.94 -2.80
C LEU A 2 -13.20 -2.15 -3.73
N ARG A 3 -14.42 -2.64 -3.97
CA ARG A 3 -15.47 -1.90 -4.69
C ARG A 3 -15.85 -0.59 -4.02
N GLU A 4 -15.88 -0.55 -2.69
CA GLU A 4 -16.21 0.67 -1.94
C GLU A 4 -15.08 1.69 -2.06
N PHE A 5 -13.82 1.25 -1.98
CA PHE A 5 -12.66 2.08 -2.25
C PHE A 5 -12.70 2.65 -3.67
N ALA A 6 -12.87 1.82 -4.69
CA ALA A 6 -12.94 2.27 -6.08
C ALA A 6 -14.10 3.23 -6.32
N ALA A 7 -15.29 2.93 -5.77
CA ALA A 7 -16.45 3.83 -5.85
C ALA A 7 -16.19 5.19 -5.19
N LEU A 8 -15.46 5.24 -4.07
CA LEU A 8 -15.06 6.50 -3.43
C LEU A 8 -14.08 7.31 -4.31
N ILE A 9 -13.12 6.64 -4.94
CA ILE A 9 -12.19 7.31 -5.89
C ILE A 9 -12.97 7.85 -7.10
N ASP A 10 -13.82 7.03 -7.71
CA ASP A 10 -14.63 7.41 -8.87
C ASP A 10 -15.56 8.58 -8.53
N ALA A 11 -16.24 8.53 -7.38
CA ALA A 11 -17.09 9.62 -6.92
C ALA A 11 -16.31 10.93 -6.77
N LYS A 12 -15.09 10.89 -6.21
CA LYS A 12 -14.23 12.07 -6.11
C LYS A 12 -13.74 12.57 -7.46
N ALA A 13 -13.37 11.68 -8.37
CA ALA A 13 -12.98 12.05 -9.73
C ALA A 13 -14.12 12.74 -10.50
N GLN A 14 -15.37 12.33 -10.27
CA GLN A 14 -16.55 12.98 -10.86
C GLN A 14 -16.87 14.32 -10.20
N GLU A 15 -16.79 14.43 -8.88
CA GLU A 15 -17.02 15.67 -8.14
C GLU A 15 -16.01 16.77 -8.54
N GLU A 16 -14.74 16.39 -8.74
CA GLU A 16 -13.69 17.29 -9.23
C GLU A 16 -14.07 17.89 -10.60
N LYS A 17 -14.46 17.03 -11.56
CA LYS A 17 -14.90 17.45 -12.90
C LYS A 17 -16.06 18.44 -12.86
N GLN A 18 -16.93 18.34 -11.86
CA GLN A 18 -18.14 19.15 -11.77
C GLN A 18 -17.94 20.46 -10.99
N THR A 19 -17.07 20.50 -9.98
CA THR A 19 -17.08 21.59 -8.99
C THR A 19 -15.77 22.36 -8.83
N SER A 20 -14.66 21.87 -9.38
CA SER A 20 -13.30 22.42 -9.14
C SER A 20 -12.95 22.63 -7.66
N LYS A 21 -13.64 21.95 -6.72
CA LYS A 21 -13.44 22.06 -5.26
C LYS A 21 -12.91 20.77 -4.68
N THR A 22 -12.06 20.87 -3.65
CA THR A 22 -11.52 19.71 -2.92
C THR A 22 -12.60 19.07 -2.03
N PRO A 23 -12.94 17.78 -2.23
CA PRO A 23 -14.02 17.16 -1.48
C PRO A 23 -13.61 16.77 -0.06
N THR A 24 -14.57 16.78 0.87
CA THR A 24 -14.32 16.54 2.29
C THR A 24 -14.00 15.07 2.61
N ILE A 25 -13.29 14.87 3.73
CA ILE A 25 -12.57 13.68 4.20
C ILE A 25 -13.41 12.52 4.82
N PRO A 26 -14.70 12.68 5.25
CA PRO A 26 -15.32 11.72 6.18
C PRO A 26 -15.42 10.26 5.69
N GLU A 27 -15.72 10.05 4.42
CA GLU A 27 -16.11 8.73 3.91
C GLU A 27 -14.92 7.74 3.83
N TYR A 28 -13.71 8.24 3.52
CA TYR A 28 -12.50 7.42 3.49
C TYR A 28 -12.12 6.89 4.86
N THR A 29 -12.30 7.68 5.91
CA THR A 29 -12.00 7.23 7.29
C THR A 29 -12.90 6.07 7.68
N SER A 30 -14.19 6.15 7.31
CA SER A 30 -15.14 5.05 7.56
C SER A 30 -14.75 3.78 6.80
N CYS A 31 -14.44 3.91 5.50
CA CYS A 31 -13.97 2.80 4.66
C CYS A 31 -12.70 2.15 5.22
N GLN A 32 -11.69 2.95 5.58
CA GLN A 32 -10.44 2.46 6.16
C GLN A 32 -10.68 1.76 7.50
N ASN A 33 -11.55 2.28 8.36
CA ASN A 33 -11.87 1.67 9.64
C ASN A 33 -12.59 0.33 9.47
N GLY A 34 -13.50 0.22 8.50
CA GLY A 34 -14.13 -1.05 8.13
C GLY A 34 -13.10 -2.08 7.65
N LEU A 35 -12.19 -1.66 6.76
CA LEU A 35 -11.14 -2.50 6.23
C LEU A 35 -10.16 -2.98 7.31
N ASN A 36 -9.73 -2.09 8.21
CA ASN A 36 -8.86 -2.44 9.33
C ASN A 36 -9.51 -3.44 10.30
N LYS A 37 -10.82 -3.34 10.55
CA LYS A 37 -11.52 -4.33 11.38
C LYS A 37 -11.50 -5.73 10.77
N PHE A 38 -11.65 -5.82 9.45
CA PHE A 38 -11.57 -7.09 8.72
C PHE A 38 -10.14 -7.64 8.71
N LEU A 39 -9.14 -6.79 8.43
CA LEU A 39 -7.74 -7.20 8.30
C LEU A 39 -7.07 -7.57 9.62
N ALA A 40 -7.58 -7.08 10.76
CA ALA A 40 -6.99 -7.36 12.07
C ALA A 40 -6.88 -8.86 12.38
N SER A 41 -7.87 -9.68 11.99
CA SER A 41 -7.79 -11.13 12.21
C SER A 41 -6.80 -11.84 11.29
N TRP A 42 -6.30 -11.14 10.27
CA TRP A 42 -5.29 -11.62 9.33
C TRP A 42 -3.89 -11.12 9.70
N GLY A 43 -3.75 -10.34 10.77
CA GLY A 43 -2.49 -9.73 11.18
C GLY A 43 -2.07 -8.55 10.31
N TYR A 44 -3.02 -7.86 9.67
CA TYR A 44 -2.73 -6.68 8.83
C TYR A 44 -3.44 -5.42 9.33
N ALA A 45 -2.83 -4.28 9.05
CA ALA A 45 -3.41 -2.96 9.15
C ALA A 45 -3.20 -2.22 7.82
N CYS A 46 -4.19 -1.45 7.39
CA CYS A 46 -4.15 -0.69 6.17
C CYS A 46 -4.15 0.82 6.38
N LYS A 47 -3.56 1.52 5.42
CA LYS A 47 -3.67 2.96 5.23
C LYS A 47 -4.20 3.23 3.82
N ILE A 48 -5.35 3.89 3.75
CA ILE A 48 -5.84 4.47 2.50
C ILE A 48 -5.15 5.81 2.33
N SER A 49 -4.54 5.99 1.16
CA SER A 49 -3.85 7.21 0.77
C SER A 49 -4.50 7.77 -0.49
N VAL A 50 -4.95 9.00 -0.37
CA VAL A 50 -5.67 9.76 -1.39
C VAL A 50 -5.05 11.16 -1.50
N ASP A 51 -3.74 11.25 -1.23
CA ASP A 51 -2.99 12.42 -0.76
C ASP A 51 -3.51 13.76 -1.33
N PHE A 52 -3.80 14.67 -0.41
CA PHE A 52 -4.70 15.81 -0.59
C PHE A 52 -4.33 16.78 -1.72
N GLY A 53 -5.34 17.12 -2.53
CA GLY A 53 -5.24 18.03 -3.69
C GLY A 53 -6.15 17.55 -4.83
N TYR A 54 -5.77 17.84 -6.08
CA TYR A 54 -6.44 17.42 -7.32
C TYR A 54 -6.28 15.90 -7.63
N LEU A 55 -6.53 15.03 -6.63
CA LEU A 55 -6.27 13.57 -6.61
C LEU A 55 -4.79 13.23 -6.88
N SER A 56 -3.98 13.04 -5.83
CA SER A 56 -2.59 12.55 -5.97
C SER A 56 -2.54 11.42 -7.01
N ASN A 57 -1.51 11.42 -7.87
CA ASN A 57 -1.43 10.62 -9.11
C ASN A 57 -1.92 9.16 -9.00
N GLU A 58 -1.85 8.54 -7.82
CA GLU A 58 -2.13 7.12 -7.59
C GLU A 58 -2.83 6.89 -6.22
N PRO A 59 -4.15 7.15 -6.10
CA PRO A 59 -4.92 6.74 -4.94
C PRO A 59 -4.68 5.26 -4.64
N SER A 60 -4.45 4.93 -3.38
CA SER A 60 -3.98 3.60 -3.05
C SER A 60 -4.33 3.14 -1.64
N ILE A 61 -4.15 1.85 -1.42
CA ILE A 61 -4.20 1.20 -0.13
C ILE A 61 -2.87 0.51 0.11
N ALA A 62 -2.19 0.87 1.20
CA ALA A 62 -1.05 0.13 1.71
C ALA A 62 -1.55 -0.83 2.81
N PHE A 63 -1.25 -2.12 2.68
CA PHE A 63 -1.54 -3.17 3.65
C PHE A 63 -0.23 -3.60 4.31
N CYS A 64 -0.08 -3.22 5.57
CA CYS A 64 1.09 -3.51 6.39
C CYS A 64 0.79 -4.69 7.31
N ARG A 65 1.74 -5.63 7.40
CA ARG A 65 1.76 -6.63 8.46
C ARG A 65 1.84 -5.93 9.82
N GLN A 66 1.07 -6.38 10.81
CA GLN A 66 1.02 -5.77 12.14
C GLN A 66 2.23 -6.13 13.00
N ASP A 67 2.79 -7.31 12.79
CA ASP A 67 3.94 -7.81 13.54
C ASP A 67 5.27 -7.13 13.16
N ILE A 68 5.26 -6.29 12.11
CA ILE A 68 6.39 -5.45 11.70
C ILE A 68 6.11 -3.96 11.96
N LEU A 69 5.07 -3.62 12.73
CA LEU A 69 4.79 -2.25 13.16
C LEU A 69 5.36 -2.02 14.56
N GLY A 70 6.28 -1.07 14.68
CA GLY A 70 7.00 -0.78 15.92
C GLY A 70 8.14 0.22 15.66
N GLU A 71 8.70 0.80 16.72
CA GLU A 71 9.81 1.75 16.60
C GLU A 71 11.10 1.09 16.09
N GLU A 72 11.24 -0.21 16.37
CA GLU A 72 12.33 -1.11 16.00
C GLU A 72 12.29 -1.54 14.52
N PHE A 73 11.19 -1.30 13.81
CA PHE A 73 11.01 -1.71 12.41
C PHE A 73 11.05 -0.53 11.45
N VAL A 74 11.45 -0.80 10.20
CA VAL A 74 11.45 0.20 9.11
C VAL A 74 10.05 0.80 8.89
N ASN A 75 9.02 -0.01 9.05
CA ASN A 75 7.61 0.37 8.87
C ASN A 75 7.07 1.34 9.92
N ARG A 76 7.75 1.52 11.06
CA ARG A 76 7.31 2.36 12.19
C ARG A 76 5.97 1.91 12.78
N GLU A 77 5.44 2.68 13.73
CA GLU A 77 4.26 2.30 14.52
C GLU A 77 2.94 2.25 13.73
N LYS A 78 2.81 3.05 12.67
CA LYS A 78 1.55 3.25 11.97
C LYS A 78 1.69 2.93 10.48
N PRO A 79 0.71 2.23 9.88
CA PRO A 79 0.74 1.94 8.46
C PRO A 79 0.75 3.24 7.66
N THR A 80 1.66 3.32 6.70
CA THR A 80 1.82 4.43 5.77
C THR A 80 2.52 3.95 4.50
N PRO A 81 2.14 4.43 3.31
CA PRO A 81 2.93 4.14 2.11
C PRO A 81 4.28 4.87 2.09
N LYS A 82 4.51 5.84 2.99
CA LYS A 82 5.74 6.65 2.99
C LYS A 82 6.93 6.02 3.71
N LYS A 83 6.73 4.84 4.33
CA LYS A 83 7.78 4.13 5.09
C LYS A 83 7.55 2.62 5.05
N GLY A 84 8.64 1.89 4.87
CA GLY A 84 8.66 0.43 5.02
C GLY A 84 8.10 -0.34 3.84
N PHE A 85 7.73 -1.58 4.10
CA PHE A 85 7.29 -2.58 3.13
C PHE A 85 5.81 -2.93 3.32
N TYR A 86 5.09 -3.11 2.23
CA TYR A 86 3.64 -3.33 2.30
C TYR A 86 3.16 -4.00 1.02
N ILE A 87 2.02 -4.68 1.10
CA ILE A 87 1.25 -4.96 -0.11
C ILE A 87 0.58 -3.65 -0.51
N TRP A 88 0.70 -3.27 -1.76
CA TRP A 88 0.20 -2.00 -2.27
C TRP A 88 -0.80 -2.25 -3.39
N LEU A 89 -2.00 -1.68 -3.25
CA LEU A 89 -2.99 -1.65 -4.33
C LEU A 89 -3.22 -0.20 -4.72
N ALA A 90 -2.81 0.17 -5.93
CA ALA A 90 -3.03 1.48 -6.52
C ALA A 90 -4.17 1.46 -7.52
N TYR A 91 -4.90 2.57 -7.62
CA TYR A 91 -5.93 2.82 -8.62
C TYR A 91 -5.58 4.06 -9.46
N TYR A 92 -5.01 3.82 -10.64
CA TYR A 92 -4.73 4.80 -11.68
C TYR A 92 -6.02 5.24 -12.40
N TRP A 93 -6.78 6.09 -11.74
CA TRP A 93 -8.08 6.58 -12.21
C TRP A 93 -8.00 7.55 -13.41
N HIS A 94 -6.82 8.15 -13.67
CA HIS A 94 -6.62 9.14 -14.74
C HIS A 94 -5.61 8.68 -15.80
N ASN A 95 -6.11 8.41 -17.02
CA ASN A 95 -5.34 8.20 -18.27
C ASN A 95 -4.31 7.05 -18.30
N ASP A 96 -4.35 6.06 -17.41
CA ASP A 96 -3.56 4.83 -17.55
C ASP A 96 -4.41 3.66 -18.11
N PRO A 97 -3.93 2.90 -19.12
CA PRO A 97 -4.57 1.65 -19.52
C PRO A 97 -4.57 0.58 -18.41
N ARG A 98 -3.64 0.64 -17.46
CA ARG A 98 -3.56 -0.19 -16.26
C ARG A 98 -4.22 0.56 -15.11
N LYS A 99 -5.51 0.31 -14.89
CA LYS A 99 -6.25 0.98 -13.83
C LYS A 99 -5.81 0.52 -12.45
N PHE A 100 -5.55 -0.76 -12.25
CA PHE A 100 -5.17 -1.28 -10.94
C PHE A 100 -3.78 -1.90 -11.00
N TYR A 101 -2.95 -1.56 -10.01
CA TYR A 101 -1.64 -2.15 -9.83
C TYR A 101 -1.54 -2.72 -8.43
N LEU A 102 -1.15 -3.98 -8.34
CA LEU A 102 -1.00 -4.70 -7.09
C LEU A 102 0.44 -5.17 -6.98
N CYS A 103 1.10 -4.91 -5.86
CA CYS A 103 2.43 -5.45 -5.63
C CYS A 103 2.76 -5.70 -4.15
N ILE A 104 3.81 -6.46 -3.88
CA ILE A 104 4.56 -6.35 -2.62
C ILE A 104 5.63 -5.30 -2.84
N GLY A 105 5.49 -4.15 -2.21
CA GLY A 105 6.32 -2.99 -2.47
C GLY A 105 7.06 -2.48 -1.25
N ARG A 106 7.68 -1.33 -1.48
CA ARG A 106 8.39 -0.54 -0.49
C ARG A 106 8.04 0.92 -0.68
N SER A 107 8.30 1.72 0.34
CA SER A 107 8.31 3.17 0.18
C SER A 107 9.34 3.60 -0.86
N ILE A 108 8.92 4.45 -1.80
CA ILE A 108 9.76 5.10 -2.82
C ILE A 108 10.05 6.58 -2.49
N GLU A 109 9.51 7.09 -1.39
CA GLU A 109 9.89 8.41 -0.85
C GLU A 109 11.39 8.41 -0.51
N GLU A 110 12.13 9.46 -0.86
CA GLU A 110 13.62 9.47 -0.83
C GLU A 110 14.22 8.91 0.48
N ASN A 111 13.71 9.33 1.63
CA ASN A 111 14.17 8.85 2.91
C ASN A 111 13.59 7.47 3.28
N GLY A 112 12.35 7.18 2.88
CA GLY A 112 11.73 5.88 3.13
C GLY A 112 12.40 4.76 2.35
N GLU A 113 12.80 5.03 1.10
CA GLU A 113 13.49 4.09 0.23
C GLU A 113 14.87 3.74 0.77
N LYS A 114 15.66 4.74 1.17
CA LYS A 114 16.99 4.55 1.76
C LYS A 114 16.94 3.71 3.04
N GLU A 115 15.90 3.87 3.85
CA GLU A 115 15.70 3.04 5.05
C GLU A 115 15.31 1.60 4.68
N CYS A 116 14.48 1.41 3.65
CA CYS A 116 14.15 0.07 3.14
C CYS A 116 15.39 -0.64 2.59
N GLN A 117 16.29 0.06 1.89
CA GLN A 117 17.51 -0.53 1.29
C GLN A 117 18.49 -1.11 2.32
N LYS A 118 18.45 -0.65 3.57
CA LYS A 118 19.28 -1.19 4.67
C LYS A 118 18.73 -2.51 5.22
N CYS A 119 17.51 -2.87 4.83
CA CYS A 119 16.73 -3.92 5.45
C CYS A 119 16.95 -5.25 4.70
N PRO A 120 17.22 -6.38 5.37
CA PRO A 120 17.35 -7.67 4.69
C PRO A 120 16.11 -8.10 3.90
N ALA A 121 14.92 -7.60 4.26
CA ALA A 121 13.69 -7.81 3.50
C ALA A 121 13.74 -7.20 2.09
N TYR A 122 14.61 -6.22 1.85
CA TYR A 122 14.71 -5.53 0.57
C TYR A 122 15.01 -6.50 -0.58
N ASP A 123 16.08 -7.28 -0.46
CA ASP A 123 16.51 -8.23 -1.50
C ASP A 123 15.54 -9.42 -1.67
N LYS A 124 14.56 -9.56 -0.76
CA LYS A 124 13.49 -10.56 -0.85
C LYS A 124 12.28 -10.03 -1.63
N ILE A 125 12.10 -8.72 -1.66
CA ILE A 125 10.92 -8.07 -2.25
C ILE A 125 11.28 -7.39 -3.58
N ILE A 126 12.50 -6.89 -3.69
CA ILE A 126 13.01 -6.06 -4.78
C ILE A 126 14.12 -6.79 -5.51
N ASP A 127 14.05 -6.76 -6.83
CA ASP A 127 15.04 -7.34 -7.71
C ASP A 127 16.28 -6.43 -7.86
N PRO A 128 17.38 -6.92 -8.43
CA PRO A 128 18.58 -6.12 -8.63
C PRO A 128 18.41 -4.92 -9.58
N ASN A 129 17.33 -4.87 -10.37
CA ASN A 129 17.01 -3.74 -11.25
C ASN A 129 16.20 -2.65 -10.52
N GLY A 130 15.73 -2.93 -9.30
CA GLY A 130 14.94 -2.03 -8.49
C GLY A 130 13.43 -2.25 -8.59
N ASP A 131 12.99 -3.22 -9.40
CA ASP A 131 11.59 -3.63 -9.56
C ASP A 131 11.18 -4.61 -8.47
N THR A 132 9.88 -4.79 -8.25
CA THR A 132 9.38 -5.80 -7.31
C THR A 132 9.23 -7.17 -7.97
N TYR A 133 9.62 -8.23 -7.26
CA TYR A 133 9.38 -9.62 -7.71
C TYR A 133 7.89 -9.98 -7.80
N TYR A 134 7.03 -9.24 -7.08
CA TYR A 134 5.64 -9.58 -6.89
C TYR A 134 4.77 -8.41 -7.35
N GLN A 135 4.36 -8.41 -8.61
CA GLN A 135 3.50 -7.38 -9.20
C GLN A 135 2.51 -7.96 -10.20
N GLU A 136 1.32 -7.37 -10.25
CA GLU A 136 0.29 -7.61 -11.26
C GLU A 136 -0.42 -6.30 -11.61
N SER A 137 -0.96 -6.21 -12.83
CA SER A 137 -1.72 -5.05 -13.28
C SER A 137 -2.99 -5.44 -14.01
N TYR A 138 -4.06 -4.68 -13.81
CA TYR A 138 -5.39 -4.94 -14.37
C TYR A 138 -5.99 -3.66 -14.95
N ASP A 139 -6.74 -3.78 -16.03
CA ASP A 139 -7.38 -2.66 -16.72
C ASP A 139 -8.79 -2.35 -16.20
N ASP A 140 -9.40 -3.30 -15.47
CA ASP A 140 -10.74 -3.18 -14.90
C ASP A 140 -10.88 -3.95 -13.58
N LEU A 141 -11.64 -3.38 -12.63
CA LEU A 141 -11.83 -3.99 -11.31
C LEU A 141 -12.82 -5.15 -11.36
N GLU A 142 -13.93 -5.03 -12.08
CA GLU A 142 -15.02 -5.99 -12.00
C GLU A 142 -14.71 -7.25 -12.81
N SER A 143 -14.09 -7.11 -13.98
CA SER A 143 -13.64 -8.24 -14.80
C SER A 143 -12.55 -9.06 -14.13
N HIS A 144 -11.73 -8.43 -13.28
CA HIS A 144 -10.55 -9.03 -12.67
C HIS A 144 -10.63 -9.16 -11.15
N LEU A 145 -11.78 -8.93 -10.53
CA LEU A 145 -11.86 -8.93 -9.06
C LEU A 145 -11.39 -10.26 -8.44
N GLU A 146 -11.76 -11.38 -9.04
CA GLU A 146 -11.34 -12.70 -8.58
C GLU A 146 -9.81 -12.86 -8.70
N ASN A 147 -9.23 -12.43 -9.82
CA ASN A 147 -7.78 -12.46 -10.04
C ASN A 147 -7.04 -11.55 -9.04
N ILE A 148 -7.49 -10.31 -8.87
CA ILE A 148 -6.94 -9.35 -7.90
C ILE A 148 -6.97 -9.97 -6.49
N THR A 149 -8.07 -10.63 -6.13
CA THR A 149 -8.21 -11.26 -4.82
C THR A 149 -7.25 -12.45 -4.67
N ASN A 150 -7.16 -13.30 -5.67
CA ASN A 150 -6.25 -14.45 -5.66
C ASN A 150 -4.79 -14.02 -5.60
N ASP A 151 -4.40 -13.00 -6.36
CA ASP A 151 -3.05 -12.46 -6.36
C ASP A 151 -2.73 -11.73 -5.06
N PHE A 152 -3.70 -11.04 -4.44
CA PHE A 152 -3.53 -10.48 -3.10
C PHE A 152 -3.25 -11.59 -2.07
N LEU A 153 -4.00 -12.71 -2.10
CA LEU A 153 -3.78 -13.83 -1.19
C LEU A 153 -2.42 -14.49 -1.42
N ARG A 154 -2.02 -14.65 -2.68
CA ARG A 154 -0.68 -15.13 -3.06
C ARG A 154 0.39 -14.20 -2.48
N PHE A 155 0.25 -12.88 -2.67
CA PHE A 155 1.21 -11.90 -2.16
C PHE A 155 1.24 -11.85 -0.64
N ALA A 156 0.10 -11.96 0.04
CA ALA A 156 0.07 -12.09 1.49
C ALA A 156 0.82 -13.34 1.97
N ASN A 157 0.64 -14.47 1.29
CA ASN A 157 1.35 -15.70 1.61
C ASN A 157 2.88 -15.55 1.44
N GLU A 158 3.34 -14.94 0.35
CA GLU A 158 4.76 -14.67 0.10
C GLU A 158 5.32 -13.68 1.13
N PHE A 159 4.59 -12.58 1.38
CA PHE A 159 5.02 -11.55 2.32
C PHE A 159 5.10 -12.07 3.75
N ASN A 160 4.20 -12.96 4.16
CA ASN A 160 4.18 -13.57 5.50
C ASN A 160 5.29 -14.61 5.71
N GLN A 161 5.86 -15.18 4.65
CA GLN A 161 7.00 -16.10 4.76
C GLN A 161 8.30 -15.38 5.11
N ILE A 162 8.39 -14.06 4.86
CA ILE A 162 9.57 -13.28 5.23
C ILE A 162 9.61 -13.13 6.76
N PRO A 163 10.68 -13.57 7.44
CA PRO A 163 10.76 -13.47 8.90
C PRO A 163 10.72 -12.03 9.40
N THR A 164 10.08 -11.77 10.55
CA THR A 164 9.97 -10.44 11.17
C THR A 164 11.34 -9.76 11.37
N ALA A 165 12.37 -10.51 11.74
CA ALA A 165 13.74 -10.02 11.90
C ALA A 165 14.34 -9.40 10.64
N TYR A 166 13.80 -9.71 9.45
CA TYR A 166 14.26 -9.12 8.19
C TYR A 166 13.74 -7.69 8.01
N PHE A 167 12.80 -7.23 8.84
CA PHE A 167 12.18 -5.90 8.79
C PHE A 167 12.71 -4.93 9.86
N GLU A 168 13.55 -5.42 10.76
CA GLU A 168 14.15 -4.64 11.84
C GLU A 168 15.07 -3.56 11.26
N LEU A 169 15.12 -2.41 11.93
CA LEU A 169 16.15 -1.42 11.69
C LEU A 169 17.50 -2.04 12.05
N GLU A 170 18.52 -1.82 11.22
CA GLU A 170 19.88 -2.15 11.66
C GLU A 170 20.15 -1.46 13.00
N PRO A 171 20.81 -2.16 13.95
CA PRO A 171 21.15 -1.57 15.23
C PRO A 171 21.90 -0.27 14.95
N SER A 172 21.39 0.83 15.49
CA SER A 172 22.04 2.13 15.36
C SER A 172 23.49 1.97 15.79
N SER A 173 24.42 2.13 14.85
CA SER A 173 25.86 2.15 15.10
C SER A 173 26.29 3.39 15.90
N ALA A 174 25.37 4.05 16.62
CA ALA A 174 25.66 4.94 17.72
C ALA A 174 26.12 4.13 18.95
N SER A 175 27.27 3.45 18.81
CA SER A 175 28.12 3.08 19.94
C SER A 175 29.33 4.01 19.94
N HIS A 176 29.41 4.81 21.01
CA HIS A 176 30.54 5.59 21.53
C HIS A 176 30.89 6.95 20.90
#